data_AF-A0AAV5CTQ3-F1
#
_entry.id   AF-A0AAV5CTQ3-F1
#
_cell.length_a   1.000
_cell.length_b   1.000
_cell.length_c   1.000
_cell.angle_alpha   90.00
_cell.angle_beta   90.00
_cell.angle_gamma   90.00
#
_symmetry.space_group_name_H-M   'P 1'
#
loop_
_entity.id
_entity.type
_entity.pdbx_description
1 polymer ?
#
loop_
_entity_poly.entity_id
_entity_poly.type
_entity_poly.pdbx_seq_one_letter_code
_entity_poly.pdbx_strand_id
1 'polypeptide(L)'
;MFPWLDAYFPVAGRVRRAEEDGERRPYIKCNDCGVRIVEAKCDREMAEWIRDDGIHRIRQLCYDKVLGPELFFSPLLYVQITNFKCGGLALGFSWAHLIGDVASATACFNWWAQILSGKKPDATVLTPANKALGHSPAGAAAPRSVKQVGPIEDHWLVPAAREMACYSFHVTEPTLKKLQQQQASAGTFELVAALMWQTVAKVRAAKRDVKTVTVVKTDPAARSGKSLGNEQKVGYVDASGSSPAKTAVAELAALLAKGVVDETAAVAAFPGDVLVYGGANLTLVDMEGVDVYGLEIKGQRPVHVEYGMDGVGEEGAVMVQPDADGRGRLVTAVLPRDEVDSLRAALGSAMQLP
;
A
#
# COMPACT_ATOMS: atom_id res chain seq x y z
N MET A 1 -0.40 25.79 2.29
CA MET A 1 0.55 24.74 2.72
C MET A 1 0.73 24.76 4.23
N PHE A 2 1.13 25.88 4.83
CA PHE A 2 1.28 25.99 6.31
C PHE A 2 0.05 25.52 7.11
N PRO A 3 -1.20 25.91 6.79
CA PRO A 3 -2.35 25.44 7.56
C PRO A 3 -2.61 23.93 7.47
N TRP A 4 -2.13 23.27 6.41
CA TRP A 4 -2.21 21.82 6.26
C TRP A 4 -1.18 21.11 7.12
N LEU A 5 0.04 21.63 7.17
CA LEU A 5 1.08 21.09 8.06
C LEU A 5 0.79 21.40 9.52
N ASP A 6 0.09 22.49 9.86
CA ASP A 6 -0.42 22.71 11.22
C ASP A 6 -1.45 21.62 11.58
N ALA A 7 -2.31 21.25 10.63
CA ALA A 7 -3.30 20.19 10.81
C ALA A 7 -2.67 18.78 10.89
N TYR A 8 -1.54 18.56 10.22
CA TYR A 8 -0.81 17.29 10.18
C TYR A 8 0.65 17.46 10.62
N PHE A 9 0.86 18.12 11.75
CA PHE A 9 2.20 18.52 12.22
C PHE A 9 3.22 17.38 12.36
N PRO A 10 2.86 16.11 12.69
CA PRO A 10 3.86 15.05 12.75
C PRO A 10 4.53 14.78 11.40
N VAL A 11 3.87 15.09 10.27
CA VAL A 11 4.43 14.93 8.92
C VAL A 11 5.67 15.81 8.70
N ALA A 12 5.75 16.96 9.39
CA ALA A 12 6.90 17.86 9.34
C ALA A 12 8.02 17.49 10.34
N GLY A 13 7.83 16.41 11.12
CA GLY A 13 8.78 15.93 12.13
C GLY A 13 9.91 15.09 11.56
N ARG A 14 10.70 14.49 12.46
CA ARG A 14 11.77 13.52 12.12
C ARG A 14 11.76 12.34 13.10
N VAL A 15 12.20 11.18 12.62
CA VAL A 15 12.38 9.99 13.45
C VAL A 15 13.51 10.23 14.45
N ARG A 16 13.28 9.87 15.71
CA ARG A 16 14.26 9.89 16.81
C ARG A 16 14.18 8.58 17.59
N ARG A 17 15.22 8.29 18.35
CA ARG A 17 15.27 7.18 19.33
C ARG A 17 15.55 7.76 20.71
N ALA A 18 15.02 7.12 21.74
CA ALA A 18 15.46 7.40 23.10
C ALA A 18 16.89 6.85 23.27
N GLU A 19 17.78 7.65 23.84
CA GLU A 19 19.17 7.25 24.09
C GLU A 19 19.36 6.56 25.44
N GLU A 20 18.44 6.77 26.37
CA GLU A 20 18.46 6.23 27.72
C GLU A 20 17.25 5.31 27.93
N ASP A 21 17.48 4.21 28.64
CA ASP A 21 16.58 3.07 28.90
C ASP A 21 16.46 2.05 27.76
N GLY A 22 16.59 0.77 28.10
CA GLY A 22 16.72 -0.37 27.17
C GLY A 22 15.57 -0.58 26.16
N GLU A 23 14.61 0.34 26.08
CA GLU A 23 13.59 0.41 25.04
C GLU A 23 13.99 1.40 23.92
N ARG A 24 14.64 0.88 22.88
CA ARG A 24 15.03 1.63 21.66
C ARG A 24 13.85 2.03 20.76
N ARG A 25 12.66 2.23 21.31
CA ARG A 25 11.45 2.47 20.50
C ARG A 25 11.58 3.80 19.73
N PRO A 26 11.43 3.79 18.40
CA PRO A 26 11.46 4.99 17.61
C PRO A 26 10.21 5.84 17.83
N TYR A 27 10.38 7.16 17.82
CA TYR A 27 9.28 8.13 17.93
C TYR A 27 9.47 9.27 16.93
N ILE A 28 8.39 9.99 16.65
CA ILE A 28 8.45 11.19 15.82
C ILE A 28 8.60 12.43 16.70
N LYS A 29 9.76 13.09 16.57
CA LYS A 29 9.97 14.41 17.13
C LYS A 29 9.34 15.43 16.19
N CYS A 30 8.24 16.05 16.63
CA CYS A 30 7.58 17.15 15.93
C CYS A 30 8.40 18.44 16.14
N ASN A 31 9.37 18.68 15.27
CA ASN A 31 10.35 19.76 15.37
C ASN A 31 10.32 20.71 14.16
N ASP A 32 9.21 20.71 13.42
CA ASP A 32 8.95 21.59 12.28
C ASP A 32 10.08 21.64 11.24
N CYS A 33 10.79 20.52 11.05
CA CYS A 33 11.82 20.38 10.03
C CYS A 33 11.26 20.34 8.59
N GLY A 34 9.93 20.43 8.46
CA GLY A 34 9.23 20.56 7.19
C GLY A 34 9.20 19.27 6.37
N VAL A 35 8.54 19.38 5.22
CA VAL A 35 8.45 18.36 4.17
C VAL A 35 9.34 18.74 3.00
N ARG A 36 9.77 17.76 2.20
CA ARG A 36 10.55 18.06 0.99
C ARG A 36 9.60 18.25 -0.19
N ILE A 37 9.80 19.31 -0.96
CA ILE A 37 9.06 19.55 -2.20
C ILE A 37 10.03 19.72 -3.36
N VAL A 38 9.75 19.06 -4.46
CA VAL A 38 10.54 19.13 -5.69
C VAL A 38 9.61 19.44 -6.85
N GLU A 39 10.01 20.39 -7.69
CA GLU A 39 9.33 20.68 -8.95
C GLU A 39 10.12 20.07 -10.12
N ALA A 40 9.42 19.41 -11.03
CA ALA A 40 9.98 18.76 -12.20
C ALA A 40 9.18 19.13 -13.46
N LYS A 41 9.82 18.93 -14.62
CA LYS A 41 9.20 19.03 -15.94
C LYS A 41 9.34 17.70 -16.65
N CYS A 42 8.30 17.29 -17.35
CA CYS A 42 8.25 16.08 -18.16
C CYS A 42 7.93 16.48 -19.60
N ASP A 43 8.82 16.13 -20.53
CA ASP A 43 8.66 16.46 -21.95
C ASP A 43 7.66 15.53 -22.68
N ARG A 44 7.09 14.55 -21.97
CA ARG A 44 6.05 13.65 -22.49
C ARG A 44 4.66 14.27 -22.36
N GLU A 45 3.75 13.74 -23.16
CA GLU A 45 2.31 13.98 -23.01
C GLU A 45 1.76 13.14 -21.84
N MET A 46 0.91 13.72 -20.98
CA MET A 46 0.33 12.98 -19.85
C MET A 46 -0.44 11.73 -20.30
N ALA A 47 -1.19 11.84 -21.41
CA ALA A 47 -1.95 10.72 -21.95
C ALA A 47 -1.05 9.59 -22.46
N GLU A 48 0.15 9.91 -22.96
CA GLU A 48 1.15 8.91 -23.33
C GLU A 48 1.71 8.24 -22.09
N TRP A 49 2.03 9.02 -21.05
CA TRP A 49 2.54 8.49 -19.79
C TRP A 49 1.52 7.53 -19.14
N ILE A 50 0.22 7.88 -19.09
CA ILE A 50 -0.83 7.05 -18.48
C ILE A 50 -0.99 5.70 -19.21
N ARG A 51 -0.79 5.66 -20.53
CA ARG A 51 -0.86 4.42 -21.32
C ARG A 51 0.38 3.54 -21.21
N ASP A 52 1.50 4.09 -20.76
CA ASP A 52 2.75 3.38 -20.57
C ASP A 52 2.58 2.31 -19.49
N ASP A 53 2.82 1.05 -19.82
CA ASP A 53 2.72 -0.06 -18.85
C ASP A 53 4.06 -0.36 -18.16
N GLY A 54 5.08 0.46 -18.41
CA GLY A 54 6.46 0.26 -17.98
C GLY A 54 6.61 -0.05 -16.49
N ILE A 55 7.49 -1.01 -16.20
CA ILE A 55 7.83 -1.39 -14.82
C ILE A 55 8.54 -0.22 -14.15
N HIS A 56 8.22 0.04 -12.88
CA HIS A 56 8.71 1.19 -12.11
C HIS A 56 8.31 2.57 -12.64
N ARG A 57 7.37 2.67 -13.57
CA ARG A 57 6.89 3.96 -14.11
C ARG A 57 6.55 4.97 -13.01
N ILE A 58 5.87 4.53 -11.95
CA ILE A 58 5.48 5.39 -10.82
C ILE A 58 6.66 6.09 -10.14
N ARG A 59 7.85 5.46 -10.10
CA ARG A 59 9.07 6.02 -9.49
C ARG A 59 9.62 7.23 -10.25
N GLN A 60 9.14 7.50 -11.46
CA GLN A 60 9.53 8.69 -12.22
C GLN A 60 8.76 9.94 -11.78
N LEU A 61 7.56 9.76 -11.22
CA LEU A 61 6.70 10.86 -10.77
C LEU A 61 6.68 11.02 -9.24
N CYS A 62 7.35 10.13 -8.52
CA CYS A 62 7.43 10.14 -7.08
C CYS A 62 8.84 9.75 -6.62
N TYR A 63 9.36 10.46 -5.62
CA TYR A 63 10.63 10.12 -4.99
C TYR A 63 10.55 8.75 -4.26
N ASP A 64 11.56 7.90 -4.41
CA ASP A 64 11.49 6.47 -4.05
C ASP A 64 12.18 6.12 -2.71
N LYS A 65 12.59 7.11 -1.90
CA LYS A 65 13.34 6.87 -0.65
C LYS A 65 12.98 7.82 0.48
N VAL A 66 11.76 7.72 1.01
CA VAL A 66 11.34 8.60 2.10
C VAL A 66 12.11 8.39 3.41
N LEU A 67 12.57 7.16 3.70
CA LEU A 67 13.35 6.83 4.91
C LEU A 67 14.74 6.28 4.58
N GLY A 68 15.72 6.70 5.39
CA GLY A 68 17.08 6.17 5.39
C GLY A 68 18.03 6.79 4.35
N PRO A 69 19.34 6.45 4.40
CA PRO A 69 19.99 5.74 5.50
C PRO A 69 20.10 6.60 6.78
N GLU A 70 20.02 7.93 6.66
CA GLU A 70 20.08 8.86 7.79
C GLU A 70 18.66 9.21 8.27
N LEU A 71 18.04 8.35 9.07
CA LEU A 71 16.66 8.54 9.55
C LEU A 71 16.43 9.88 10.24
N PHE A 72 17.42 10.33 11.00
CA PHE A 72 17.32 11.55 11.78
C PHE A 72 17.13 12.80 10.91
N PHE A 73 17.57 12.72 9.64
CA PHE A 73 17.41 13.75 8.62
C PHE A 73 16.31 13.44 7.59
N SER A 74 15.90 12.17 7.48
CA SER A 74 14.87 11.69 6.55
C SER A 74 13.51 12.37 6.83
N PRO A 75 12.93 13.11 5.87
CA PRO A 75 11.60 13.68 6.04
C PRO A 75 10.54 12.58 5.92
N LEU A 76 9.38 12.78 6.53
CA LEU A 76 8.31 11.78 6.56
C LEU A 76 7.39 11.86 5.35
N LEU A 77 7.52 12.93 4.57
CA LEU A 77 6.80 13.17 3.32
C LEU A 77 7.69 13.91 2.31
N TYR A 78 7.74 13.38 1.10
CA TYR A 78 8.18 14.11 -0.10
C TYR A 78 6.98 14.39 -1.00
N VAL A 79 6.93 15.58 -1.57
CA VAL A 79 5.96 15.97 -2.61
C VAL A 79 6.72 16.31 -3.88
N GLN A 80 6.41 15.63 -4.97
CA GLN A 80 6.93 15.94 -6.30
C GLN A 80 5.82 16.54 -7.16
N ILE A 81 6.06 17.72 -7.71
CA ILE A 81 5.14 18.42 -8.60
C ILE A 81 5.73 18.37 -10.01
N THR A 82 5.13 17.56 -10.88
CA THR A 82 5.65 17.35 -12.25
C THR A 82 4.72 17.96 -13.29
N ASN A 83 5.22 18.95 -14.04
CA ASN A 83 4.49 19.58 -15.14
C ASN A 83 4.78 18.85 -16.46
N PHE A 84 3.74 18.38 -17.14
CA PHE A 84 3.82 17.75 -18.46
C PHE A 84 3.80 18.79 -19.58
N LYS A 85 4.32 18.42 -20.75
CA LYS A 85 4.33 19.27 -21.95
C LYS A 85 2.95 19.79 -22.36
N CYS A 86 1.90 19.00 -22.16
CA CYS A 86 0.51 19.41 -22.42
C CYS A 86 -0.10 20.37 -21.40
N GLY A 87 0.64 20.77 -20.37
CA GLY A 87 0.11 21.53 -19.23
C GLY A 87 -0.59 20.67 -18.18
N GLY A 88 -0.62 19.35 -18.35
CA GLY A 88 -1.04 18.42 -17.30
C GLY A 88 -0.10 18.44 -16.09
N LEU A 89 -0.63 18.13 -14.91
CA LEU A 89 0.11 18.12 -13.65
C LEU A 89 0.04 16.74 -12.98
N ALA A 90 1.16 16.21 -12.52
CA ALA A 90 1.19 15.09 -11.57
C ALA A 90 1.69 15.54 -10.20
N LEU A 91 1.05 15.00 -9.16
CA LEU A 91 1.42 15.16 -7.76
C LEU A 91 1.86 13.79 -7.23
N GLY A 92 3.16 13.62 -7.02
CA GLY A 92 3.74 12.42 -6.42
C GLY A 92 3.93 12.62 -4.92
N PHE A 93 3.49 11.65 -4.12
CA PHE A 93 3.67 11.66 -2.67
C PHE A 93 4.48 10.44 -2.24
N SER A 94 5.64 10.67 -1.60
CA SER A 94 6.42 9.61 -0.96
C SER A 94 6.19 9.70 0.54
N TRP A 95 5.46 8.73 1.08
CA TRP A 95 4.92 8.76 2.45
C TRP A 95 5.61 7.71 3.32
N ALA A 96 6.15 8.11 4.46
CA ALA A 96 6.70 7.18 5.43
C ALA A 96 5.57 6.38 6.10
N HIS A 97 5.45 5.09 5.77
CA HIS A 97 4.40 4.21 6.32
C HIS A 97 4.41 4.13 7.87
N LEU A 98 5.50 4.54 8.51
CA LEU A 98 5.59 4.63 9.98
C LEU A 98 4.57 5.62 10.58
N ILE A 99 4.24 6.72 9.88
CA ILE A 99 3.27 7.71 10.38
C ILE A 99 1.83 7.35 10.02
N GLY A 100 1.63 6.39 9.13
CA GLY A 100 0.31 5.82 8.91
C GLY A 100 0.18 5.03 7.63
N ASP A 101 -0.93 4.32 7.55
CA ASP A 101 -1.28 3.48 6.42
C ASP A 101 -1.79 4.30 5.21
N VAL A 102 -2.12 3.58 4.13
CA VAL A 102 -2.61 4.20 2.90
C VAL A 102 -3.89 5.01 3.08
N ALA A 103 -4.77 4.60 4.01
CA ALA A 103 -5.98 5.33 4.32
C ALA A 103 -5.66 6.65 5.03
N SER A 104 -4.73 6.62 5.99
CA SER A 104 -4.21 7.80 6.68
C SER A 104 -3.51 8.77 5.72
N ALA A 105 -2.67 8.26 4.81
CA ALA A 105 -2.01 9.05 3.79
C ALA A 105 -3.02 9.72 2.85
N THR A 106 -3.99 8.96 2.34
CA THR A 106 -5.04 9.47 1.44
C THR A 106 -5.87 10.55 2.13
N ALA A 107 -6.31 10.33 3.38
CA ALA A 107 -7.05 11.32 4.15
C ALA A 107 -6.25 12.62 4.35
N CYS A 108 -4.95 12.51 4.64
CA CYS A 108 -4.05 13.65 4.76
C CYS A 108 -3.97 14.48 3.46
N PHE A 109 -3.87 13.82 2.31
CA PHE A 109 -3.82 14.51 1.02
C PHE A 109 -5.17 15.11 0.63
N ASN A 110 -6.28 14.39 0.81
CA ASN A 110 -7.62 14.92 0.55
C ASN A 110 -7.90 16.15 1.43
N TRP A 111 -7.42 16.16 2.68
CA TRP A 111 -7.52 17.33 3.55
C TRP A 111 -6.69 18.53 3.06
N TRP A 112 -5.48 18.29 2.53
CA TRP A 112 -4.66 19.33 1.91
C TRP A 112 -5.43 20.06 0.80
N ALA A 113 -6.10 19.33 -0.09
CA ALA A 113 -6.94 19.88 -1.15
C ALA A 113 -8.12 20.71 -0.60
N GLN A 114 -8.78 20.26 0.46
CA GLN A 114 -9.86 21.02 1.10
C GLN A 114 -9.37 22.34 1.69
N ILE A 115 -8.20 22.34 2.35
CA ILE A 115 -7.57 23.57 2.87
C ILE A 115 -7.21 24.52 1.73
N LEU A 116 -6.63 24.01 0.64
CA LEU A 116 -6.32 24.83 -0.55
C LEU A 116 -7.58 25.45 -1.17
N SER A 117 -8.73 24.80 -1.02
CA SER A 117 -10.03 25.29 -1.47
C SER A 117 -10.71 26.24 -0.47
N GLY A 118 -9.99 26.69 0.58
CA GLY A 118 -10.47 27.69 1.53
C GLY A 118 -11.13 27.12 2.79
N LYS A 119 -11.17 25.79 2.96
CA LYS A 119 -11.62 25.19 4.22
C LYS A 119 -10.64 25.52 5.33
N LYS A 120 -11.13 26.04 6.46
CA LYS A 120 -10.29 26.29 7.62
C LYS A 120 -9.99 24.96 8.31
N PRO A 121 -8.71 24.66 8.62
CA PRO A 121 -8.40 23.49 9.41
C PRO A 121 -9.00 23.63 10.81
N ASP A 122 -9.60 22.57 11.33
CA ASP A 122 -9.88 22.48 12.77
C ASP A 122 -8.55 22.39 13.54
N ALA A 123 -8.55 22.80 14.80
CA ALA A 123 -7.38 22.58 15.66
C ALA A 123 -7.13 21.08 15.81
N THR A 124 -5.95 20.62 15.39
CA THR A 124 -5.61 19.19 15.48
C THR A 124 -5.37 18.80 16.92
N VAL A 125 -6.22 17.91 17.42
CA VAL A 125 -5.94 17.12 18.62
C VAL A 125 -5.69 15.70 18.15
N LEU A 126 -4.49 15.17 18.37
CA LEU A 126 -4.21 13.74 18.18
C LEU A 126 -5.13 12.96 19.12
N THR A 127 -6.27 12.53 18.60
CA THR A 127 -7.32 11.86 19.38
C THR A 127 -7.69 10.53 18.72
N PRO A 128 -7.55 9.41 19.46
CA PRO A 128 -7.00 9.33 20.82
C PRO A 128 -5.48 9.54 20.83
N ALA A 129 -4.94 9.83 22.01
CA ALA A 129 -3.49 9.88 22.19
C ALA A 129 -2.85 8.56 21.74
N ASN A 130 -1.69 8.64 21.10
CA ASN A 130 -0.94 7.49 20.63
C ASN A 130 -0.37 6.73 21.85
N LYS A 131 -1.18 5.85 22.45
CA LYS A 131 -0.78 5.02 23.59
C LYS A 131 -0.17 3.72 23.08
N ALA A 132 0.93 3.30 23.69
CA ALA A 132 1.47 1.97 23.46
C ALA A 132 0.40 0.92 23.75
N LEU A 133 0.18 0.02 22.80
CA LEU A 133 -0.63 -1.18 23.03
C LEU A 133 0.14 -2.12 23.96
N GLY A 134 -0.59 -2.95 24.71
CA GLY A 134 0.03 -4.00 25.51
C GLY A 134 0.73 -5.00 24.59
N HIS A 135 1.94 -5.41 24.98
CA HIS A 135 2.70 -6.42 24.25
C HIS A 135 2.40 -7.82 24.77
N SER A 136 2.45 -8.79 23.87
CA SER A 136 2.51 -10.21 24.22
C SER A 136 3.80 -10.52 24.99
N PRO A 137 3.84 -11.63 25.76
CA PRO A 137 5.06 -12.05 26.44
C PRO A 137 6.25 -12.20 25.48
N ALA A 138 7.46 -11.94 25.98
CA ALA A 138 8.70 -12.18 25.25
C ALA A 138 8.79 -13.66 24.83
N GLY A 139 9.11 -13.90 23.55
CA GLY A 139 9.20 -15.26 22.98
C GLY A 139 7.92 -15.81 22.38
N ALA A 140 6.83 -15.02 22.28
CA ALA A 140 5.67 -15.39 21.49
C ALA A 140 6.05 -15.67 20.03
N ALA A 141 5.43 -16.69 19.41
CA ALA A 141 5.61 -16.96 17.99
C ALA A 141 5.02 -15.81 17.15
N ALA A 142 5.66 -15.51 16.02
CA ALA A 142 5.13 -14.52 15.09
C ALA A 142 3.78 -14.99 14.52
N PRO A 143 2.78 -14.09 14.38
CA PRO A 143 1.54 -14.39 13.68
C PRO A 143 1.80 -14.87 12.26
N ARG A 144 0.94 -15.74 11.73
CA ARG A 144 1.17 -16.40 10.43
C ARG A 144 1.12 -15.44 9.24
N SER A 145 0.43 -14.31 9.41
CA SER A 145 0.29 -13.25 8.43
C SER A 145 1.55 -12.39 8.23
N VAL A 146 2.52 -12.43 9.14
CA VAL A 146 3.70 -11.55 9.12
C VAL A 146 4.99 -12.33 9.32
N LYS A 147 6.11 -11.79 8.81
CA LYS A 147 7.44 -12.38 9.02
C LYS A 147 8.18 -11.60 10.08
N GLN A 148 8.55 -12.25 11.18
CA GLN A 148 9.52 -11.68 12.12
C GLN A 148 10.85 -11.45 11.41
N VAL A 149 11.40 -10.26 11.60
CA VAL A 149 12.71 -9.89 11.08
C VAL A 149 13.65 -9.56 12.24
N GLY A 150 14.95 -9.49 11.95
CA GLY A 150 15.91 -8.92 12.90
C GLY A 150 15.61 -7.44 13.15
N PRO A 151 16.31 -6.79 14.09
CA PRO A 151 16.14 -5.37 14.34
C PRO A 151 16.33 -4.60 13.02
N ILE A 152 15.32 -3.83 12.62
CA ILE A 152 15.35 -3.05 11.37
C ILE A 152 16.36 -1.89 11.47
N GLU A 153 16.78 -1.55 12.69
CA GLU A 153 17.75 -0.50 13.01
C GLU A 153 17.48 0.79 12.22
N ASP A 154 18.51 1.46 11.72
CA ASP A 154 18.34 2.75 11.05
C ASP A 154 17.91 2.63 9.58
N HIS A 155 17.72 1.41 9.09
CA HIS A 155 17.45 1.19 7.67
C HIS A 155 15.98 1.36 7.30
N TRP A 156 15.03 1.09 8.21
CA TRP A 156 13.56 1.13 7.98
C TRP A 156 13.09 0.46 6.69
N LEU A 157 13.89 -0.48 6.23
CA LEU A 157 13.72 -1.24 5.03
C LEU A 157 14.33 -2.61 5.34
N VAL A 158 13.60 -3.66 5.01
CA VAL A 158 14.17 -5.01 5.00
C VAL A 158 14.69 -5.25 3.60
N PRO A 159 16.02 -5.35 3.38
CA PRO A 159 16.55 -5.59 2.05
C PRO A 159 16.02 -6.92 1.50
N ALA A 160 15.45 -6.88 0.29
CA ALA A 160 15.18 -8.09 -0.47
C ALA A 160 16.49 -8.62 -1.06
N ALA A 161 16.69 -9.94 -1.07
CA ALA A 161 17.84 -10.54 -1.75
C ALA A 161 17.64 -10.56 -3.27
N ARG A 162 16.39 -10.46 -3.72
CA ARG A 162 15.98 -10.35 -5.13
C ARG A 162 15.61 -8.92 -5.48
N GLU A 163 15.87 -8.55 -6.73
CA GLU A 163 15.37 -7.29 -7.28
C GLU A 163 13.83 -7.32 -7.33
N MET A 164 13.21 -6.35 -6.66
CA MET A 164 11.76 -6.22 -6.60
C MET A 164 11.28 -5.20 -7.64
N ALA A 165 10.21 -5.54 -8.35
CA ALA A 165 9.64 -4.78 -9.45
C ALA A 165 8.19 -4.39 -9.18
N CYS A 166 7.83 -3.13 -9.51
CA CYS A 166 6.47 -2.61 -9.40
C CYS A 166 5.82 -2.56 -10.78
N TYR A 167 4.71 -3.25 -10.96
CA TYR A 167 3.95 -3.32 -12.21
C TYR A 167 2.46 -3.11 -11.97
N SER A 168 1.85 -2.23 -12.76
CA SER A 168 0.45 -1.84 -12.60
C SER A 168 -0.33 -2.04 -13.89
N PHE A 169 -1.57 -2.49 -13.76
CA PHE A 169 -2.46 -2.77 -14.89
C PHE A 169 -3.93 -2.62 -14.50
N HIS A 170 -4.79 -2.42 -15.49
CA HIS A 170 -6.22 -2.22 -15.28
C HIS A 170 -7.00 -3.51 -15.47
N VAL A 171 -7.84 -3.86 -14.51
CA VAL A 171 -8.92 -4.83 -14.67
C VAL A 171 -10.17 -4.07 -15.06
N THR A 172 -10.54 -4.17 -16.34
CA THR A 172 -11.63 -3.40 -16.93
C THR A 172 -13.01 -3.86 -16.44
N GLU A 173 -14.01 -2.99 -16.54
CA GLU A 173 -15.40 -3.32 -16.20
C GLU A 173 -15.92 -4.61 -16.90
N PRO A 174 -15.69 -4.84 -18.22
CA PRO A 174 -16.04 -6.11 -18.85
C PRO A 174 -15.38 -7.33 -18.22
N THR A 175 -14.09 -7.25 -17.89
CA THR A 175 -13.35 -8.34 -17.23
C THR A 175 -13.93 -8.62 -15.84
N LEU A 176 -14.23 -7.58 -15.06
CA LEU A 176 -14.84 -7.73 -13.74
C LEU A 176 -16.22 -8.37 -13.82
N LYS A 177 -17.08 -7.95 -14.75
CA LYS A 177 -18.41 -8.55 -14.95
C LYS A 177 -18.31 -10.04 -15.29
N LYS A 178 -17.32 -10.45 -16.10
CA LYS A 178 -17.06 -11.86 -16.41
C LYS A 178 -16.65 -12.66 -15.17
N LEU A 179 -15.81 -12.09 -14.29
CA LEU A 179 -15.45 -12.73 -13.01
C LEU A 179 -16.65 -12.84 -12.07
N GLN A 180 -17.48 -11.78 -11.97
CA GLN A 180 -18.68 -11.76 -11.14
C GLN A 180 -19.72 -12.79 -11.58
N GLN A 181 -19.87 -13.05 -12.88
CA GLN A 181 -20.76 -14.10 -13.39
C GLN A 181 -20.37 -15.51 -12.90
N GLN A 182 -19.08 -15.75 -12.62
CA GLN A 182 -18.58 -17.03 -12.14
C GLN A 182 -18.74 -17.20 -10.62
N GLN A 183 -18.83 -16.09 -9.88
CA GLN A 183 -19.03 -16.09 -8.43
C GLN A 183 -19.73 -14.79 -7.98
N ALA A 184 -21.06 -14.76 -8.09
CA ALA A 184 -21.86 -13.57 -7.83
C ALA A 184 -21.86 -13.14 -6.35
N SER A 185 -21.46 -14.03 -5.43
CA SER A 185 -21.45 -13.77 -3.99
C SER A 185 -20.16 -13.14 -3.46
N ALA A 186 -19.10 -13.07 -4.26
CA ALA A 186 -17.82 -12.49 -3.87
C ALA A 186 -17.76 -10.98 -4.20
N GLY A 187 -17.07 -10.21 -3.36
CA GLY A 187 -16.79 -8.81 -3.63
C GLY A 187 -15.76 -8.63 -4.76
N THR A 188 -15.68 -7.41 -5.28
CA THR A 188 -14.74 -7.09 -6.37
C THR A 188 -13.29 -7.32 -5.95
N PHE A 189 -12.93 -6.93 -4.72
CA PHE A 189 -11.61 -7.22 -4.15
C PHE A 189 -11.31 -8.72 -4.18
N GLU A 190 -12.20 -9.55 -3.63
CA GLU A 190 -11.98 -11.00 -3.54
C GLU A 190 -11.78 -11.65 -4.91
N LEU A 191 -12.53 -11.22 -5.93
CA LEU A 191 -12.39 -11.74 -7.30
C LEU A 191 -11.05 -11.39 -7.93
N VAL A 192 -10.63 -10.12 -7.83
CA VAL A 192 -9.35 -9.66 -8.38
C VAL A 192 -8.18 -10.27 -7.60
N ALA A 193 -8.27 -10.29 -6.27
CA ALA A 193 -7.27 -10.86 -5.39
C ALA A 193 -7.12 -12.39 -5.61
N ALA A 194 -8.22 -13.12 -5.84
CA ALA A 194 -8.21 -14.53 -6.20
C ALA A 194 -7.54 -14.79 -7.56
N LEU A 195 -7.84 -13.97 -8.57
CA LEU A 195 -7.18 -14.05 -9.88
C LEU A 195 -5.67 -13.83 -9.74
N MET A 196 -5.26 -12.87 -8.93
CA MET A 196 -3.85 -12.58 -8.67
C MET A 196 -3.16 -13.69 -7.89
N TRP A 197 -3.80 -14.21 -6.85
CA TRP A 197 -3.30 -15.35 -6.09
C TRP A 197 -3.11 -16.58 -6.99
N GLN A 198 -4.11 -16.92 -7.82
CA GLN A 198 -4.02 -18.04 -8.75
C GLN A 198 -2.89 -17.84 -9.77
N THR A 199 -2.78 -16.64 -10.35
CA THR A 199 -1.75 -16.34 -11.36
C THR A 199 -0.34 -16.41 -10.78
N VAL A 200 -0.11 -15.81 -9.61
CA VAL A 200 1.19 -15.89 -8.92
C VAL A 200 1.50 -17.34 -8.51
N ALA A 201 0.51 -18.10 -8.05
CA ALA A 201 0.69 -19.52 -7.75
C ALA A 201 1.10 -20.32 -9.00
N LYS A 202 0.51 -20.05 -10.16
CA LYS A 202 0.91 -20.66 -11.45
C LYS A 202 2.35 -20.31 -11.83
N VAL A 203 2.74 -19.05 -11.71
CA VAL A 203 4.13 -18.59 -11.97
C VAL A 203 5.13 -19.31 -11.05
N ARG A 204 4.76 -19.53 -9.80
CA ARG A 204 5.63 -20.17 -8.79
C ARG A 204 5.54 -21.71 -8.76
N ALA A 205 4.58 -22.32 -9.45
CA ALA A 205 4.22 -23.74 -9.30
C ALA A 205 5.38 -24.73 -9.52
N ALA A 206 6.37 -24.37 -10.34
CA ALA A 206 7.56 -25.20 -10.56
C ALA A 206 8.53 -25.23 -9.36
N LYS A 207 8.50 -24.19 -8.51
CA LYS A 207 9.40 -24.03 -7.36
C LYS A 207 8.69 -24.30 -6.03
N ARG A 208 7.47 -23.77 -5.85
CA ARG A 208 6.67 -23.89 -4.63
C ARG A 208 5.20 -23.56 -4.88
N ASP A 209 4.34 -24.15 -4.08
CA ASP A 209 2.91 -23.82 -4.08
C ASP A 209 2.64 -22.63 -3.15
N VAL A 210 1.82 -21.67 -3.57
CA VAL A 210 1.49 -20.46 -2.78
C VAL A 210 0.20 -20.74 -2.02
N LYS A 211 0.25 -21.57 -0.98
CA LYS A 211 -0.95 -22.06 -0.28
C LYS A 211 -1.55 -21.09 0.71
N THR A 212 -0.77 -20.13 1.18
CA THR A 212 -1.21 -19.14 2.16
C THR A 212 -0.99 -17.74 1.60
N VAL A 213 -1.92 -16.84 1.88
CA VAL A 213 -1.82 -15.41 1.54
C VAL A 213 -2.11 -14.58 2.79
N THR A 214 -1.41 -13.47 2.92
CA THR A 214 -1.73 -12.44 3.91
C THR A 214 -2.76 -11.51 3.29
N VAL A 215 -3.81 -11.17 4.03
CA VAL A 215 -4.84 -10.22 3.60
C VAL A 215 -4.78 -9.00 4.51
N VAL A 216 -4.60 -7.83 3.89
CA VAL A 216 -4.59 -6.54 4.57
C VAL A 216 -5.81 -5.75 4.10
N LYS A 217 -6.68 -5.36 5.02
CA LYS A 217 -7.88 -4.58 4.70
C LYS A 217 -7.88 -3.25 5.43
N THR A 218 -8.35 -2.21 4.75
CA THR A 218 -8.67 -0.94 5.40
C THR A 218 -9.80 -1.18 6.40
N ASP A 219 -9.65 -0.77 7.66
CA ASP A 219 -10.73 -0.86 8.64
C ASP A 219 -11.68 0.34 8.47
N PRO A 220 -12.96 0.16 8.11
CA PRO A 220 -13.90 1.26 8.01
C PRO A 220 -14.17 1.94 9.36
N ALA A 221 -13.91 1.24 10.48
CA ALA A 221 -13.97 1.79 11.82
C ALA A 221 -12.66 2.50 12.23
N ALA A 222 -11.61 2.45 11.39
CA ALA A 222 -10.39 3.20 11.60
C ALA A 222 -10.68 4.69 11.65
N ARG A 223 -9.92 5.39 12.47
CA ARG A 223 -10.01 6.80 12.85
C ARG A 223 -9.58 7.75 11.71
N SER A 224 -9.53 7.25 10.47
CA SER A 224 -8.98 7.95 9.30
C SER A 224 -9.68 9.31 9.12
N GLY A 225 -8.89 10.37 9.16
CA GLY A 225 -9.32 11.77 9.12
C GLY A 225 -8.87 12.65 10.29
N LYS A 226 -8.52 12.07 11.45
CA LYS A 226 -8.02 12.83 12.63
C LYS A 226 -6.80 12.25 13.35
N SER A 227 -6.38 11.03 13.01
CA SER A 227 -5.22 10.37 13.60
C SER A 227 -4.28 9.87 12.51
N LEU A 228 -2.98 10.09 12.69
CA LEU A 228 -1.91 9.45 11.93
C LEU A 228 -1.62 8.11 12.59
N GLY A 229 -1.80 7.00 11.85
CA GLY A 229 -1.60 5.66 12.41
C GLY A 229 -1.76 4.53 11.39
N ASN A 230 -1.31 3.35 11.78
CA ASN A 230 -1.55 2.11 11.03
C ASN A 230 -2.70 1.38 11.69
N GLU A 231 -3.86 1.34 11.03
CA GLU A 231 -5.12 0.83 11.58
C GLU A 231 -5.76 -0.21 10.65
N GLN A 232 -4.96 -0.77 9.75
CA GLN A 232 -5.37 -1.84 8.86
C GLN A 232 -5.62 -3.13 9.64
N LYS A 233 -6.61 -3.91 9.18
CA LYS A 233 -6.78 -5.29 9.59
C LYS A 233 -5.79 -6.16 8.86
N VAL A 234 -5.12 -7.05 9.59
CA VAL A 234 -4.13 -7.98 9.06
C VAL A 234 -4.53 -9.38 9.43
N GLY A 235 -4.61 -10.26 8.44
CA GLY A 235 -4.95 -11.66 8.64
C GLY A 235 -4.34 -12.54 7.56
N TYR A 236 -4.69 -13.81 7.57
CA TYR A 236 -4.27 -14.75 6.53
C TYR A 236 -5.42 -15.64 6.07
N VAL A 237 -5.24 -16.20 4.88
CA VAL A 237 -6.11 -17.23 4.31
C VAL A 237 -5.25 -18.42 3.91
N ASP A 238 -5.70 -19.62 4.25
CA ASP A 238 -4.98 -20.87 3.98
C ASP A 238 -5.82 -21.79 3.07
N ALA A 239 -5.25 -22.13 1.91
CA ALA A 239 -5.81 -23.08 0.95
C ALA A 239 -5.07 -24.43 0.99
N SER A 240 -4.50 -24.84 2.12
CA SER A 240 -3.68 -26.06 2.25
C SER A 240 -4.32 -27.36 1.75
N GLY A 241 -5.66 -27.42 1.69
CA GLY A 241 -6.45 -28.52 1.12
C GLY A 241 -6.51 -28.58 -0.41
N SER A 242 -6.00 -27.58 -1.14
CA SER A 242 -5.93 -27.57 -2.61
C SER A 242 -4.65 -26.87 -3.09
N SER A 243 -4.40 -26.87 -4.40
CA SER A 243 -3.29 -26.10 -4.98
C SER A 243 -3.88 -24.87 -5.66
N PRO A 244 -3.61 -23.64 -5.15
CA PRO A 244 -4.15 -22.42 -5.74
C PRO A 244 -3.83 -22.25 -7.23
N ALA A 245 -2.73 -22.82 -7.73
CA ALA A 245 -2.41 -22.81 -9.15
C ALA A 245 -3.44 -23.57 -10.03
N LYS A 246 -4.16 -24.54 -9.45
CA LYS A 246 -5.12 -25.44 -10.12
C LYS A 246 -6.58 -25.20 -9.68
N THR A 247 -6.80 -24.50 -8.58
CA THR A 247 -8.13 -24.18 -8.04
C THR A 247 -8.80 -23.06 -8.84
N ALA A 248 -10.11 -23.15 -9.09
CA ALA A 248 -10.83 -22.12 -9.82
C ALA A 248 -10.82 -20.76 -9.09
N VAL A 249 -10.79 -19.65 -9.85
CA VAL A 249 -10.80 -18.28 -9.27
C VAL A 249 -12.02 -18.06 -8.38
N ALA A 250 -13.19 -18.56 -8.79
CA ALA A 250 -14.43 -18.50 -8.02
C ALA A 250 -14.34 -19.16 -6.63
N GLU A 251 -13.60 -20.26 -6.52
CA GLU A 251 -13.39 -20.98 -5.25
C GLU A 251 -12.41 -20.23 -4.35
N LEU A 252 -11.30 -19.75 -4.91
CA LEU A 252 -10.34 -18.91 -4.18
C LEU A 252 -10.98 -17.60 -3.69
N ALA A 253 -11.85 -16.98 -4.49
CA ALA A 253 -12.59 -15.79 -4.11
C ALA A 253 -13.57 -16.06 -2.96
N ALA A 254 -14.27 -17.19 -2.98
CA ALA A 254 -15.12 -17.60 -1.87
C ALA A 254 -14.32 -17.85 -0.58
N LEU A 255 -13.11 -18.41 -0.71
CA LEU A 255 -12.20 -18.61 0.40
C LEU A 255 -11.68 -17.27 0.95
N LEU A 256 -11.32 -16.30 0.11
CA LEU A 256 -10.95 -14.95 0.54
C LEU A 256 -12.12 -14.21 1.21
N ALA A 257 -13.35 -14.45 0.78
CA ALA A 257 -14.53 -13.78 1.35
C ALA A 257 -14.87 -14.27 2.77
N LYS A 258 -14.61 -15.55 3.09
CA LYS A 258 -15.11 -16.20 4.32
C LYS A 258 -14.03 -16.86 5.19
N GLY A 259 -12.83 -17.06 4.66
CA GLY A 259 -11.76 -17.83 5.28
C GLY A 259 -10.64 -17.00 5.88
N VAL A 260 -10.79 -15.67 5.96
CA VAL A 260 -9.78 -14.80 6.58
C VAL A 260 -9.77 -15.02 8.09
N VAL A 261 -8.64 -15.51 8.59
CA VAL A 261 -8.34 -15.56 10.01
C VAL A 261 -7.75 -14.21 10.40
N ASP A 262 -8.45 -13.47 11.25
CA ASP A 262 -8.01 -12.17 11.75
C ASP A 262 -6.89 -12.35 12.78
N GLU A 263 -5.73 -11.74 12.51
CA GLU A 263 -4.58 -11.70 13.42
C GLU A 263 -4.23 -10.27 13.84
N THR A 264 -5.09 -9.28 13.58
CA THR A 264 -4.79 -7.85 13.76
C THR A 264 -4.30 -7.55 15.18
N ALA A 265 -5.00 -8.06 16.20
CA ALA A 265 -4.60 -7.86 17.59
C ALA A 265 -3.28 -8.58 17.94
N ALA A 266 -3.04 -9.77 17.37
CA ALA A 266 -1.82 -10.53 17.59
C ALA A 266 -0.61 -9.86 16.93
N VAL A 267 -0.77 -9.33 15.72
CA VAL A 267 0.25 -8.54 15.02
C VAL A 267 0.56 -7.26 15.80
N ALA A 268 -0.47 -6.53 16.24
CA ALA A 268 -0.28 -5.29 16.99
C ALA A 268 0.37 -5.48 18.37
N ALA A 269 0.15 -6.64 19.00
CA ALA A 269 0.74 -7.00 20.28
C ALA A 269 2.09 -7.73 20.15
N PHE A 270 2.59 -8.00 18.95
CA PHE A 270 3.84 -8.73 18.76
C PHE A 270 5.04 -7.86 19.17
N PRO A 271 5.95 -8.34 20.04
CA PRO A 271 7.00 -7.50 20.63
C PRO A 271 8.21 -7.24 19.73
N GLY A 272 8.29 -7.86 18.55
CA GLY A 272 9.42 -7.75 17.63
C GLY A 272 9.11 -7.01 16.34
N ASP A 273 10.15 -6.68 15.58
CA ASP A 273 10.01 -6.10 14.24
C ASP A 273 9.45 -7.16 13.27
N VAL A 274 8.46 -6.75 12.48
CA VAL A 274 7.81 -7.62 11.50
C VAL A 274 7.72 -6.96 10.14
N LEU A 275 7.82 -7.79 9.10
CA LEU A 275 7.50 -7.43 7.74
C LEU A 275 6.09 -7.93 7.40
N VAL A 276 5.16 -6.99 7.24
CA VAL A 276 3.76 -7.27 6.91
C VAL A 276 3.62 -7.59 5.42
N TYR A 277 4.08 -6.70 4.54
CA TYR A 277 3.90 -6.82 3.10
C TYR A 277 4.96 -7.71 2.46
N GLY A 278 4.54 -8.83 1.89
CA GLY A 278 5.41 -9.79 1.21
C GLY A 278 6.42 -10.48 2.15
N GLY A 279 6.18 -10.43 3.45
CA GLY A 279 7.07 -11.00 4.46
C GLY A 279 6.92 -12.51 4.56
N ALA A 280 5.81 -12.96 5.14
CA ALA A 280 5.53 -14.39 5.35
C ALA A 280 4.86 -15.04 4.14
N ASN A 281 3.97 -14.30 3.47
CA ASN A 281 3.15 -14.79 2.36
C ASN A 281 2.97 -13.68 1.31
N LEU A 282 2.50 -14.07 0.12
CA LEU A 282 1.98 -13.09 -0.85
C LEU A 282 0.89 -12.27 -0.16
N THR A 283 1.03 -10.95 -0.17
CA THR A 283 0.11 -10.05 0.53
C THR A 283 -0.90 -9.44 -0.43
N LEU A 284 -2.19 -9.53 -0.12
CA LEU A 284 -3.30 -8.99 -0.89
C LEU A 284 -3.88 -7.81 -0.10
N VAL A 285 -3.77 -6.60 -0.64
CA VAL A 285 -4.13 -5.34 0.03
C VAL A 285 -5.41 -4.79 -0.59
N ASP A 286 -6.44 -4.67 0.24
CA ASP A 286 -7.76 -4.14 -0.11
C ASP A 286 -7.80 -2.62 0.13
N MET A 287 -7.88 -1.87 -0.98
CA MET A 287 -8.02 -0.42 -0.98
C MET A 287 -9.38 0.04 -1.52
N GLU A 288 -10.38 -0.85 -1.63
CA GLU A 288 -11.71 -0.51 -2.16
C GLU A 288 -12.40 0.61 -1.36
N GLY A 289 -12.15 0.66 -0.05
CA GLY A 289 -12.73 1.64 0.86
C GLY A 289 -11.94 2.95 0.97
N VAL A 290 -10.83 3.10 0.24
CA VAL A 290 -9.96 4.28 0.33
C VAL A 290 -10.36 5.30 -0.75
N ASP A 291 -10.64 6.55 -0.35
CA ASP A 291 -11.05 7.63 -1.26
C ASP A 291 -9.86 8.22 -2.04
N VAL A 292 -9.24 7.38 -2.89
CA VAL A 292 -8.01 7.71 -3.61
C VAL A 292 -8.18 8.84 -4.64
N TYR A 293 -9.41 9.13 -5.08
CA TYR A 293 -9.73 10.22 -6.03
C TYR A 293 -10.32 11.47 -5.35
N GLY A 294 -10.35 11.53 -4.02
CA GLY A 294 -10.92 12.65 -3.26
C GLY A 294 -10.08 13.93 -3.25
N LEU A 295 -8.85 13.90 -3.80
CA LEU A 295 -7.95 15.05 -3.89
C LEU A 295 -8.42 16.04 -4.97
N GLU A 296 -9.34 16.94 -4.61
CA GLU A 296 -9.91 17.92 -5.54
C GLU A 296 -9.29 19.31 -5.41
N ILE A 297 -8.57 19.76 -6.43
CA ILE A 297 -7.90 21.08 -6.43
C ILE A 297 -8.61 21.99 -7.43
N LYS A 298 -9.18 23.11 -6.96
CA LYS A 298 -9.92 24.08 -7.80
C LYS A 298 -11.04 23.43 -8.64
N GLY A 299 -11.75 22.46 -8.06
CA GLY A 299 -12.83 21.73 -8.75
C GLY A 299 -12.35 20.65 -9.73
N GLN A 300 -11.05 20.39 -9.81
CA GLN A 300 -10.48 19.35 -10.67
C GLN A 300 -10.07 18.13 -9.84
N ARG A 301 -10.52 16.96 -10.28
CA ARG A 301 -10.15 15.67 -9.69
C ARG A 301 -9.02 15.02 -10.48
N PRO A 302 -8.24 14.10 -9.86
CA PRO A 302 -7.23 13.36 -10.58
C PRO A 302 -7.88 12.48 -11.67
N VAL A 303 -7.28 12.45 -12.86
CA VAL A 303 -7.72 11.55 -13.94
C VAL A 303 -7.16 10.14 -13.79
N HIS A 304 -6.09 9.98 -13.00
CA HIS A 304 -5.41 8.72 -12.70
C HIS A 304 -4.75 8.83 -11.34
N VAL A 305 -4.87 7.79 -10.51
CA VAL A 305 -4.18 7.66 -9.22
C VAL A 305 -3.61 6.27 -9.11
N GLU A 306 -2.36 6.16 -8.69
CA GLU A 306 -1.63 4.90 -8.57
C GLU A 306 -0.79 4.92 -7.30
N TYR A 307 -0.79 3.79 -6.59
CA TYR A 307 0.07 3.57 -5.43
C TYR A 307 1.18 2.59 -5.78
N GLY A 308 2.37 2.87 -5.26
CA GLY A 308 3.52 1.98 -5.23
C GLY A 308 3.91 1.71 -3.78
N MET A 309 4.64 0.63 -3.55
CA MET A 309 5.09 0.26 -2.22
C MET A 309 6.55 -0.19 -2.28
N ASP A 310 7.40 0.47 -1.50
CA ASP A 310 8.78 0.04 -1.28
C ASP A 310 8.88 -0.79 0.00
N GLY A 311 9.98 -1.55 0.13
CA GLY A 311 10.18 -2.43 1.29
C GLY A 311 9.31 -3.69 1.32
N VAL A 312 8.65 -4.02 0.21
CA VAL A 312 7.90 -5.27 0.07
C VAL A 312 8.88 -6.45 0.07
N GLY A 313 8.60 -7.46 0.89
CA GLY A 313 9.39 -8.68 0.94
C GLY A 313 9.23 -9.56 -0.29
N GLU A 314 10.06 -10.60 -0.40
CA GLU A 314 10.18 -11.43 -1.61
C GLU A 314 8.93 -12.26 -1.95
N GLU A 315 8.01 -12.45 -0.99
CA GLU A 315 6.72 -13.07 -1.30
C GLU A 315 5.82 -12.16 -2.13
N GLY A 316 6.07 -10.85 -2.08
CA GLY A 316 5.39 -9.83 -2.86
C GLY A 316 4.08 -9.33 -2.26
N ALA A 317 3.58 -8.24 -2.84
CA ALA A 317 2.32 -7.62 -2.46
C ALA A 317 1.52 -7.22 -3.71
N VAL A 318 0.20 -7.27 -3.61
CA VAL A 318 -0.74 -6.87 -4.64
C VAL A 318 -1.77 -5.93 -4.02
N MET A 319 -1.85 -4.72 -4.53
CA MET A 319 -2.81 -3.70 -4.11
C MET A 319 -3.94 -3.63 -5.14
N VAL A 320 -5.17 -3.64 -4.67
CA VAL A 320 -6.37 -3.51 -5.51
C VAL A 320 -7.12 -2.26 -5.07
N GLN A 321 -7.25 -1.30 -5.99
CA GLN A 321 -7.94 -0.04 -5.76
C GLN A 321 -8.99 0.23 -6.85
N PRO A 322 -10.00 1.07 -6.56
CA PRO A 322 -10.89 1.60 -7.58
C PRO A 322 -10.12 2.38 -8.66
N ASP A 323 -10.61 2.33 -9.89
CA ASP A 323 -10.23 3.30 -10.92
C ASP A 323 -11.08 4.58 -10.82
N ALA A 324 -10.81 5.56 -11.70
CA ALA A 324 -11.38 6.89 -11.59
C ALA A 324 -12.92 6.94 -11.72
N ASP A 325 -13.51 5.99 -12.47
CA ASP A 325 -14.96 5.90 -12.62
C ASP A 325 -15.61 4.86 -11.70
N GLY A 326 -14.80 4.11 -10.95
CA GLY A 326 -15.21 3.08 -10.00
C GLY A 326 -15.70 1.78 -10.63
N ARG A 327 -15.70 1.68 -11.97
CA ARG A 327 -16.24 0.51 -12.70
C ARG A 327 -15.20 -0.54 -12.99
N GLY A 328 -13.92 -0.17 -13.04
CA GLY A 328 -12.77 -1.07 -13.14
C GLY A 328 -11.92 -1.03 -11.88
N ARG A 329 -10.80 -1.75 -11.88
CA ARG A 329 -9.79 -1.70 -10.81
C ARG A 329 -8.41 -1.46 -11.38
N LEU A 330 -7.64 -0.61 -10.71
CA LEU A 330 -6.20 -0.55 -10.92
C LEU A 330 -5.54 -1.51 -9.93
N VAL A 331 -4.72 -2.42 -10.46
CA VAL A 331 -3.99 -3.40 -9.67
C VAL A 331 -2.51 -3.07 -9.78
N THR A 332 -1.84 -2.89 -8.64
CA THR A 332 -0.38 -2.75 -8.58
C THR A 332 0.21 -3.96 -7.88
N ALA A 333 1.11 -4.68 -8.57
CA ALA A 333 1.86 -5.80 -8.02
C ALA A 333 3.32 -5.39 -7.80
N VAL A 334 3.83 -5.67 -6.60
CA VAL A 334 5.26 -5.59 -6.26
C VAL A 334 5.76 -7.01 -6.02
N LEU A 335 6.53 -7.56 -6.96
CA LEU A 335 7.01 -8.93 -6.97
C LEU A 335 8.49 -8.97 -7.39
N PRO A 336 9.21 -10.08 -7.20
CA PRO A 336 10.53 -10.26 -7.79
C PRO A 336 10.49 -10.02 -9.32
N ARG A 337 11.51 -9.35 -9.86
CA ARG A 337 11.53 -8.87 -11.25
C ARG A 337 11.22 -9.96 -12.28
N ASP A 338 11.84 -11.14 -12.12
CA ASP A 338 11.64 -12.30 -12.99
C ASP A 338 10.21 -12.85 -12.94
N GLU A 339 9.51 -12.67 -11.82
CA GLU A 339 8.11 -13.07 -11.65
C GLU A 339 7.14 -12.05 -12.25
N VAL A 340 7.48 -10.76 -12.26
CA VAL A 340 6.65 -9.70 -12.89
C VAL A 340 6.54 -9.92 -14.41
N ASP A 341 7.64 -10.26 -15.07
CA ASP A 341 7.63 -10.51 -16.51
C ASP A 341 6.75 -11.74 -16.85
N SER A 342 6.81 -12.78 -16.01
CA SER A 342 5.97 -13.97 -16.11
C SER A 342 4.49 -13.66 -15.84
N LEU A 343 4.22 -12.82 -14.83
CA LEU A 343 2.88 -12.35 -14.48
C LEU A 343 2.26 -11.58 -15.66
N ARG A 344 3.00 -10.65 -16.26
CA ARG A 344 2.54 -9.86 -17.41
C ARG A 344 2.12 -10.76 -18.57
N ALA A 345 2.93 -11.78 -18.89
CA ALA A 345 2.61 -12.73 -19.94
C ALA A 345 1.32 -13.53 -19.63
N ALA A 346 1.19 -14.03 -18.38
CA ALA A 346 0.03 -14.80 -17.95
C ALA A 346 -1.27 -13.98 -17.93
N LEU A 347 -1.20 -12.73 -17.47
CA LEU A 347 -2.34 -11.80 -17.45
C LEU A 347 -2.76 -11.40 -18.86
N GLY A 348 -1.81 -11.18 -19.78
CA GLY A 348 -2.12 -10.94 -21.18
C GLY A 348 -3.02 -12.04 -21.75
N SER A 349 -2.70 -13.31 -21.49
CA SER A 349 -3.54 -14.44 -21.91
C SER A 349 -4.86 -14.55 -21.13
N ALA A 350 -4.86 -14.29 -19.81
CA ALA A 350 -6.05 -14.44 -18.96
C ALA A 350 -7.09 -13.33 -19.18
N MET A 351 -6.64 -12.11 -19.48
CA MET A 351 -7.50 -10.94 -19.70
C MET A 351 -7.95 -10.80 -21.15
N GLN A 352 -7.32 -11.51 -22.10
CA GLN A 352 -7.72 -11.64 -23.51
C GLN A 352 -8.65 -12.83 -23.78
N LEU A 353 -9.12 -13.56 -22.76
CA LEU A 353 -10.03 -14.69 -22.97
C LEU A 353 -11.34 -14.22 -23.63
N PRO A 354 -11.75 -14.86 -24.75
CA PRO A 354 -12.77 -14.38 -25.68
C PRO A 354 -14.12 -14.05 -25.04
#